data_AF-A0ABD2PDA1-F1
#
_entry.id   AF-A0ABD2PDA1-F1
#
_cell.length_a   1.000
_cell.length_b   1.000
_cell.length_c   1.000
_cell.angle_alpha   90.00
_cell.angle_beta   90.00
_cell.angle_gamma   90.00
#
_symmetry.space_group_name_H-M   'P 1'
#
loop_
_entity.id
_entity.type
_entity.pdbx_description
1 polymer ?
#
loop_
_entity_poly.entity_id
_entity_poly.type
_entity_poly.pdbx_seq_one_letter_code
_entity_poly.pdbx_strand_id
1 'polypeptide(L)'
;MKYMTVGLFFALFAFVACRPEGEEYTSKYDNIDLDEIIKSDRLINSYFKCLMTGEGCTPDGTELRKILPDAIKTGCAKCSQKHREGSKKIVNHLITHKPDLYKQLEAKYDPEGTYKQKYKAELEKGGYKL
;
A
#
# COMPACT_ATOMS: atom_id res chain seq x y z
N MET A 1 -25.70 -35.63 44.45
CA MET A 1 -26.64 -34.78 45.23
C MET A 1 -25.83 -33.81 46.06
N LYS A 2 -26.27 -32.54 46.11
CA LYS A 2 -25.67 -31.36 46.79
C LYS A 2 -24.29 -31.01 46.20
N TYR A 3 -24.10 -29.93 45.45
CA TYR A 3 -24.49 -28.57 45.75
C TYR A 3 -24.98 -27.86 44.49
N MET A 4 -26.30 -27.77 44.39
CA MET A 4 -27.00 -26.77 43.60
C MET A 4 -26.93 -25.45 44.38
N THR A 5 -26.89 -24.34 43.65
CA THR A 5 -27.08 -22.95 44.06
C THR A 5 -25.85 -22.07 44.34
N VAL A 6 -25.86 -20.96 43.61
CA VAL A 6 -25.29 -19.63 43.85
C VAL A 6 -23.87 -19.40 43.33
N GLY A 7 -23.81 -18.67 42.21
CA GLY A 7 -22.58 -18.12 41.68
C GLY A 7 -22.75 -17.51 40.29
N LEU A 8 -23.70 -16.59 40.16
CA LEU A 8 -23.81 -15.68 39.03
C LEU A 8 -22.50 -14.87 38.91
N PHE A 9 -21.52 -15.38 38.18
CA PHE A 9 -20.37 -14.58 37.72
C PHE A 9 -20.22 -14.76 36.23
N PHE A 10 -20.80 -13.78 35.54
CA PHE A 10 -20.47 -13.34 34.20
C PHE A 10 -18.97 -13.48 33.94
N ALA A 11 -18.59 -14.46 33.13
CA ALA A 11 -17.29 -14.47 32.46
C ALA A 11 -17.51 -14.98 31.03
N LEU A 12 -18.46 -14.35 30.33
CA LEU A 12 -18.32 -14.13 28.90
C LEU A 12 -17.10 -13.22 28.74
N PHE A 13 -15.91 -13.83 28.69
CA PHE A 13 -14.79 -13.24 27.99
C PHE A 13 -15.21 -13.18 26.51
N ALA A 14 -16.03 -12.20 26.18
CA ALA A 14 -16.01 -11.64 24.85
C ALA A 14 -14.59 -11.14 24.67
N PHE A 15 -13.76 -11.95 24.00
CA PHE A 15 -12.62 -11.44 23.25
C PHE A 15 -13.22 -10.47 22.23
N VAL A 16 -13.54 -9.26 22.68
CA VAL A 16 -13.60 -8.09 21.83
C VAL A 16 -12.19 -8.02 21.30
N ALA A 17 -12.00 -8.55 20.09
CA ALA A 17 -10.86 -8.23 19.27
C ALA A 17 -10.96 -6.72 19.01
N CYS A 18 -10.53 -5.94 19.99
CA CYS A 18 -10.13 -4.57 19.82
C CYS A 18 -8.93 -4.67 18.89
N ARG A 19 -9.20 -4.71 17.58
CA ARG A 19 -8.17 -4.41 16.60
C ARG A 19 -7.70 -3.03 17.03
N PRO A 20 -6.44 -2.84 17.42
CA PRO A 20 -5.94 -1.47 17.48
C PRO A 20 -6.26 -0.90 16.10
N GLU A 21 -7.06 0.18 16.06
CA GLU A 21 -7.13 1.02 14.88
C GLU A 21 -5.69 1.50 14.70
N GLY A 22 -4.91 0.71 13.97
CA GLY A 22 -3.53 1.02 13.70
C GLY A 22 -3.54 2.34 12.95
N GLU A 23 -2.71 3.28 13.40
CA GLU A 23 -2.62 4.60 12.78
C GLU A 23 -2.46 4.44 11.26
N GLU A 24 -3.52 4.77 10.51
CA GLU A 24 -3.49 4.75 9.05
C GLU A 24 -2.60 5.89 8.54
N TYR A 25 -2.05 5.71 7.33
CA TYR A 25 -1.44 6.84 6.64
C TYR A 25 -2.48 7.93 6.37
N THR A 26 -2.02 9.18 6.26
CA THR A 26 -2.92 10.31 6.02
C THR A 26 -3.73 10.10 4.74
N SER A 27 -5.05 10.25 4.82
CA SER A 27 -5.97 10.19 3.68
C SER A 27 -6.15 11.54 2.99
N LYS A 28 -5.32 12.55 3.33
CA LYS A 28 -5.39 13.91 2.77
C LYS A 28 -5.33 13.91 1.23
N TYR A 29 -4.64 12.94 0.64
CA TYR A 29 -4.38 12.84 -0.80
C TYR A 29 -5.19 11.72 -1.49
N ASP A 30 -6.19 11.16 -0.81
CA ASP A 30 -7.02 10.06 -1.33
C ASP A 30 -7.89 10.43 -2.55
N ASN A 31 -8.02 11.72 -2.88
CA ASN A 31 -8.85 12.22 -3.98
C ASN A 31 -8.04 12.74 -5.18
N ILE A 32 -6.75 12.41 -5.25
CA ILE A 32 -5.92 12.75 -6.41
C ILE A 32 -6.38 11.95 -7.64
N ASP A 33 -6.41 12.60 -8.80
CA ASP A 33 -6.75 11.95 -10.06
C ASP A 33 -5.57 11.10 -10.55
N LEU A 34 -5.59 9.81 -10.19
CA LEU A 34 -4.60 8.86 -10.64
C LEU A 34 -4.66 8.60 -12.16
N ASP A 35 -5.81 8.79 -12.80
CA ASP A 35 -5.93 8.63 -14.26
C ASP A 35 -5.21 9.74 -15.00
N GLU A 36 -5.33 10.97 -14.53
CA GLU A 36 -4.60 12.12 -15.10
C GLU A 36 -3.09 11.89 -15.03
N ILE A 37 -2.61 11.41 -13.87
CA ILE A 37 -1.18 11.16 -13.64
C ILE A 37 -0.65 10.10 -14.60
N ILE A 38 -1.32 8.94 -14.71
CA ILE A 38 -0.80 7.83 -15.53
C ILE A 38 -1.01 8.02 -17.02
N LYS A 39 -1.99 8.84 -17.44
CA LYS A 39 -2.19 9.17 -18.87
C LYS A 39 -1.21 10.24 -19.35
N SER A 40 -0.58 10.98 -18.44
CA SER A 40 0.37 12.03 -18.78
C SER A 40 1.80 11.59 -18.52
N ASP A 41 2.56 11.38 -19.61
CA ASP A 41 3.99 11.07 -19.54
C ASP A 41 4.78 12.10 -18.73
N ARG A 42 4.38 13.38 -18.80
CA ARG A 42 5.00 14.43 -18.00
C ARG A 42 4.77 14.22 -16.51
N LEU A 43 3.53 13.93 -16.11
CA LEU A 43 3.17 13.79 -14.70
C LEU A 43 3.79 12.53 -14.10
N ILE A 44 3.61 11.36 -14.75
CA ILE A 44 4.15 10.10 -14.22
C ILE A 44 5.67 10.15 -14.09
N ASN A 45 6.39 10.79 -15.03
CA ASN A 45 7.83 10.98 -14.93
C ASN A 45 8.23 11.95 -13.81
N SER A 46 7.40 12.96 -13.50
CA SER A 46 7.62 13.84 -12.36
C SER A 46 7.51 13.08 -11.04
N TYR A 47 6.48 12.24 -10.89
CA TYR A 47 6.34 11.37 -9.71
C TYR A 47 7.49 10.37 -9.60
N PHE A 48 7.84 9.73 -10.71
CA PHE A 48 9.00 8.83 -10.77
C PHE A 48 10.28 9.53 -10.32
N LYS A 49 10.56 10.75 -10.83
CA LYS A 49 11.72 11.54 -10.43
C LYS A 49 11.70 11.85 -8.94
N CYS A 50 10.54 12.26 -8.40
CA CYS A 50 10.39 12.48 -6.97
C CYS A 50 10.72 11.22 -6.14
N LEU A 51 10.21 10.05 -6.54
CA LEU A 51 10.50 8.80 -5.84
C LEU A 51 11.98 8.39 -5.96
N MET A 52 12.58 8.57 -7.13
CA MET A 52 13.96 8.16 -7.40
C MET A 52 15.02 9.10 -6.82
N THR A 53 14.86 10.42 -6.93
CA THR A 53 15.88 11.39 -6.51
C THR A 53 15.40 12.32 -5.41
N GLY A 54 14.09 12.53 -5.29
CA GLY A 54 13.52 13.52 -4.38
C GLY A 54 13.36 14.91 -4.96
N GLU A 55 13.68 15.09 -6.23
CA GLU A 55 13.59 16.38 -6.89
C GLU A 55 12.20 16.60 -7.49
N GLY A 56 11.71 17.85 -7.43
CA GLY A 56 10.46 18.24 -8.08
C GLY A 56 9.22 17.56 -7.50
N CYS A 57 9.28 17.13 -6.24
CA CYS A 57 8.14 16.51 -5.57
C CYS A 57 7.00 17.51 -5.35
N THR A 58 5.79 17.09 -5.70
CA THR A 58 4.55 17.71 -5.21
C THR A 58 4.34 17.36 -3.72
N PRO A 59 3.44 18.04 -3.00
CA PRO A 59 3.16 17.72 -1.61
C PRO A 59 2.72 16.27 -1.38
N ASP A 60 1.94 15.73 -2.30
CA ASP A 60 1.46 14.34 -2.25
C ASP A 60 2.55 13.34 -2.69
N GLY A 61 3.37 13.68 -3.70
CA GLY A 61 4.52 12.87 -4.08
C GLY A 61 5.56 12.78 -2.96
N THR A 62 5.72 13.85 -2.18
CA THR A 62 6.58 13.89 -0.98
C THR A 62 6.06 12.94 0.10
N GLU A 63 4.75 12.97 0.36
CA GLU A 63 4.13 12.09 1.34
C GLU A 63 4.21 10.63 0.88
N LEU A 64 3.91 10.35 -0.39
CA LEU A 64 4.05 9.02 -0.98
C LEU A 64 5.49 8.49 -0.81
N ARG A 65 6.49 9.29 -1.18
CA ARG A 65 7.91 8.91 -1.03
C ARG A 65 8.27 8.54 0.41
N LYS A 66 7.72 9.27 1.38
CA LYS A 66 7.97 9.06 2.81
C LYS A 66 7.37 7.75 3.31
N ILE A 67 6.14 7.42 2.91
CA ILE A 67 5.43 6.22 3.39
C ILE A 67 5.76 4.95 2.59
N LEU A 68 6.19 5.09 1.34
CA LEU A 68 6.36 3.97 0.41
C LEU A 68 7.29 2.85 0.93
N PRO A 69 8.47 3.14 1.55
CA PRO A 69 9.32 2.08 2.09
C PRO A 69 8.65 1.24 3.18
N ASP A 70 7.90 1.89 4.08
CA ASP A 70 7.15 1.22 5.15
C ASP A 70 5.97 0.42 4.58
N ALA A 71 5.26 1.00 3.60
CA ALA A 71 4.15 0.33 2.92
C ALA A 71 4.61 -0.92 2.18
N ILE A 72 5.81 -0.93 1.59
CA ILE A 72 6.36 -2.13 0.94
C ILE A 72 6.76 -3.17 1.99
N LYS A 73 7.54 -2.77 3.00
CA LYS A 73 8.04 -3.67 4.05
C LYS A 73 6.92 -4.35 4.86
N THR A 74 5.87 -3.61 5.18
CA THR A 74 4.72 -4.13 5.94
C THR A 74 3.63 -4.71 5.02
N GLY A 75 3.78 -4.53 3.71
CA GLY A 75 2.76 -4.82 2.71
C GLY A 75 1.44 -4.09 2.99
N CYS A 76 1.52 -2.78 3.16
CA CYS A 76 0.44 -1.80 3.25
C CYS A 76 -0.45 -1.96 4.50
N ALA A 77 0.13 -2.34 5.65
CA ALA A 77 -0.63 -2.58 6.88
C ALA A 77 -1.46 -1.36 7.32
N LYS A 78 -0.93 -0.15 7.11
CA LYS A 78 -1.52 1.14 7.47
C LYS A 78 -2.24 1.84 6.31
N CYS A 79 -2.35 1.19 5.16
CA CYS A 79 -2.98 1.80 3.98
C CYS A 79 -4.50 1.72 4.07
N SER A 80 -5.16 2.86 3.86
CA SER A 80 -6.60 2.93 3.61
C SER A 80 -6.99 2.11 2.36
N GLN A 81 -8.28 1.82 2.21
CA GLN A 81 -8.78 1.11 1.03
C GLN A 81 -8.42 1.84 -0.28
N LYS A 82 -8.57 3.17 -0.30
CA LYS A 82 -8.23 4.00 -1.47
C LYS A 82 -6.75 3.92 -1.82
N HIS A 83 -5.86 3.97 -0.84
CA HIS A 83 -4.42 3.77 -1.07
C HIS A 83 -4.11 2.42 -1.73
N ARG A 84 -4.78 1.34 -1.29
CA ARG A 84 -4.58 -0.01 -1.83
C ARG A 84 -5.06 -0.12 -3.27
N GLU A 85 -6.26 0.41 -3.56
CA GLU A 85 -6.82 0.41 -4.91
C GLU A 85 -6.02 1.29 -5.86
N GLY A 86 -5.62 2.48 -5.42
CA GLY A 86 -4.75 3.38 -6.17
C GLY A 86 -3.40 2.76 -6.47
N SER A 87 -2.76 2.14 -5.47
CA SER A 87 -1.47 1.46 -5.64
C SER A 87 -1.56 0.34 -6.67
N LYS A 88 -2.61 -0.50 -6.64
CA LYS A 88 -2.83 -1.55 -7.64
C LYS A 88 -2.95 -0.97 -9.05
N LYS A 89 -3.69 0.13 -9.22
CA LYS A 89 -3.85 0.80 -10.51
C LYS A 89 -2.52 1.33 -11.06
N ILE A 90 -1.77 2.05 -10.23
CA ILE A 90 -0.47 2.61 -10.61
C ILE A 90 0.53 1.51 -10.94
N VAL A 91 0.65 0.49 -10.09
CA VAL A 91 1.58 -0.63 -10.30
C VAL A 91 1.25 -1.38 -11.59
N ASN A 92 -0.03 -1.69 -11.84
CA ASN A 92 -0.44 -2.35 -13.07
C ASN A 92 -0.11 -1.51 -14.32
N HIS A 93 -0.36 -0.19 -14.26
CA HIS A 93 -0.01 0.71 -15.35
C HIS A 93 1.51 0.75 -15.59
N LEU A 94 2.31 0.84 -14.54
CA LEU A 94 3.77 0.85 -14.65
C LEU A 94 4.29 -0.44 -15.27
N ILE A 95 3.80 -1.60 -14.84
CA ILE A 95 4.18 -2.90 -15.41
C ILE A 95 3.82 -2.99 -16.89
N THR A 96 2.60 -2.58 -17.25
CA THR A 96 2.06 -2.76 -18.60
C THR A 96 2.66 -1.77 -19.60
N HIS A 97 2.80 -0.50 -19.20
CA HIS A 97 3.12 0.59 -20.12
C HIS A 97 4.49 1.24 -19.87
N LYS A 98 5.07 1.07 -18.67
CA LYS A 98 6.34 1.70 -18.28
C LYS A 98 7.26 0.72 -17.52
N PRO A 99 7.53 -0.48 -18.06
CA PRO A 99 8.21 -1.55 -17.32
C PRO A 99 9.61 -1.15 -16.83
N ASP A 100 10.30 -0.26 -17.57
CA ASP A 100 11.61 0.24 -17.17
C ASP A 100 11.55 1.14 -15.93
N LEU A 101 10.48 1.92 -15.78
CA LEU A 101 10.25 2.72 -14.56
C LEU A 101 9.92 1.79 -13.38
N TYR A 102 9.08 0.77 -13.62
CA TYR A 102 8.74 -0.21 -12.60
C TYR A 102 9.98 -0.92 -12.05
N LYS A 103 10.84 -1.46 -12.93
CA LYS A 103 12.08 -2.16 -12.52
C LYS A 103 13.02 -1.28 -11.69
N GLN A 104 13.12 0.01 -12.02
CA GLN A 104 13.94 0.94 -11.26
C GLN A 104 13.35 1.23 -9.87
N LEU A 105 12.03 1.37 -9.77
CA LEU A 105 11.35 1.52 -8.48
C LEU A 105 11.46 0.24 -7.65
N GLU A 106 11.27 -0.94 -8.26
CA GLU A 106 11.43 -2.25 -7.62
C GLU A 106 12.85 -2.40 -7.04
N ALA A 107 13.89 -2.14 -7.84
CA ALA A 107 15.27 -2.22 -7.39
C ALA A 107 15.58 -1.26 -6.22
N LYS A 108 14.91 -0.11 -6.16
CA LYS A 108 15.11 0.88 -5.09
C LYS A 108 14.35 0.54 -3.81
N TYR A 109 13.09 0.11 -3.93
CA TYR A 109 12.18 0.02 -2.80
C TYR A 109 11.87 -1.41 -2.35
N ASP A 110 12.00 -2.40 -3.22
CA ASP A 110 11.83 -3.83 -2.93
C ASP A 110 13.04 -4.67 -3.37
N PRO A 111 14.28 -4.35 -2.92
CA PRO A 111 15.47 -5.09 -3.32
C PRO A 111 15.46 -6.56 -2.89
N GLU A 112 14.72 -6.88 -1.82
CA GLU A 112 14.53 -8.24 -1.31
C GLU A 112 13.41 -9.01 -2.03
N GLY A 113 12.62 -8.33 -2.89
CA GLY A 113 11.50 -8.93 -3.62
C GLY A 113 10.31 -9.32 -2.74
N THR A 114 10.23 -8.81 -1.51
CA THR A 114 9.16 -9.12 -0.55
C THR A 114 7.78 -8.73 -1.06
N TYR A 115 7.64 -7.55 -1.66
CA TYR A 115 6.40 -7.10 -2.28
C TYR A 115 6.09 -7.91 -3.53
N LYS A 116 7.09 -8.14 -4.38
CA LYS A 116 6.97 -8.96 -5.59
C LYS A 116 6.42 -10.35 -5.28
N GLN A 117 6.92 -11.01 -4.24
CA GLN A 117 6.45 -12.33 -3.81
C GLN A 117 5.05 -12.25 -3.20
N LYS A 118 4.78 -11.27 -2.34
CA LYS A 118 3.47 -11.11 -1.67
C LYS A 118 2.33 -10.88 -2.66
N TYR A 119 2.58 -10.13 -3.74
CA TYR A 119 1.59 -9.75 -4.74
C TYR A 119 1.78 -10.43 -6.09
N LYS A 120 2.53 -11.54 -6.13
CA LYS A 120 2.86 -12.29 -7.35
C LYS A 120 1.65 -12.51 -8.26
N ALA A 121 0.55 -13.03 -7.70
CA ALA A 121 -0.65 -13.35 -8.46
C ALA A 121 -1.29 -12.10 -9.10
N GLU A 122 -1.29 -10.96 -8.40
CA GLU A 122 -1.75 -9.69 -8.94
C GLU A 122 -0.83 -9.13 -10.03
N LEU A 123 0.49 -9.22 -9.83
CA LEU A 123 1.48 -8.74 -10.78
C LEU A 123 1.46 -9.57 -12.08
N GLU A 124 1.33 -10.89 -11.98
CA GLU A 124 1.21 -11.79 -13.14
C GLU A 124 -0.09 -11.56 -13.92
N LYS A 125 -1.21 -11.27 -13.23
CA LYS A 125 -2.47 -10.84 -13.88
C LYS A 125 -2.29 -9.53 -14.66
N GLY A 126 -1.42 -8.64 -14.17
CA GLY A 126 -1.03 -7.41 -14.86
C GLY A 126 0.02 -7.58 -15.96
N GLY A 127 0.42 -8.82 -16.27
CA GLY A 127 1.39 -9.12 -17.33
C GLY A 127 2.86 -9.07 -16.90
N TYR A 128 3.15 -8.89 -15.61
CA TYR A 128 4.53 -8.98 -15.12
C TYR A 128 4.99 -10.43 -15.06
N LYS A 129 6.17 -10.71 -15.63
CA LYS A 129 6.80 -12.04 -15.56
C LYS A 129 7.92 -12.00 -14.55
N LEU A 130 7.74 -12.78 -13.48
CA LEU A 130 8.61 -12.84 -12.32
C LEU A 130 9.98 -13.47 -12.63
#